data_AF-A0A2V9V0X6-F1
#
_entry.id   AF-A0A2V9V0X6-F1
#
_cell.length_a   1.000
_cell.length_b   1.000
_cell.length_c   1.000
_cell.angle_alpha   90.00
_cell.angle_beta   90.00
_cell.angle_gamma   90.00
#
_symmetry.space_group_name_H-M   'P 1'
#
loop_
_entity.id
_entity.type
_entity.pdbx_description
1 polymer ?
#
loop_
_entity_poly.entity_id
_entity_poly.type
_entity_poly.pdbx_seq_one_letter_code
_entity_poly.pdbx_strand_id
1 'polypeptide(L)'
;MRKSFRTLKQLFPPIQGSYNQEINRPEDILNVIANRFAKPGMITVVLILWALTVQAQSGRFSPYQNESDGDSAGGKWMEFHSEDKMTGAKRVRFELLADNYFREDPEYKPRIELFCSNGKLELADFNPGTRLSRPDYPGFWGQPKMEVLVRIDNTHSRHGWNWVNAKFLAMDKGTTRGLIGAQTFKVEVRTKQGPQIAEFSAAGLDLSRVKPACGLTPKKPSND
;
A
#
# COMPACT_ATOMS: atom_id res chain seq x y z
N MET A 1 -29.99 20.53 -66.47
CA MET A 1 -29.62 21.87 -67.00
C MET A 1 -29.22 22.75 -65.83
N ARG A 2 -27.91 22.96 -65.61
CA ARG A 2 -27.14 24.20 -65.83
C ARG A 2 -27.47 25.40 -64.91
N LYS A 3 -26.47 25.67 -64.05
CA LYS A 3 -25.92 27.00 -63.62
C LYS A 3 -26.80 27.81 -62.64
N SER A 4 -26.27 28.60 -61.71
CA SER A 4 -25.00 29.33 -61.70
C SER A 4 -24.61 29.74 -60.27
N PHE A 5 -23.32 29.61 -59.95
CA PHE A 5 -22.64 30.39 -58.92
C PHE A 5 -22.54 31.86 -59.37
N ARG A 6 -22.69 32.82 -58.45
CA ARG A 6 -21.99 34.12 -58.48
C ARG A 6 -21.98 34.78 -57.08
N THR A 7 -20.78 34.77 -56.54
CA THR A 7 -20.07 35.68 -55.64
C THR A 7 -20.64 37.10 -55.46
N LEU A 8 -20.66 37.56 -54.21
CA LEU A 8 -20.44 38.96 -53.83
C LEU A 8 -19.45 39.00 -52.65
N LYS A 9 -18.16 39.13 -53.01
CA LYS A 9 -17.15 39.75 -52.15
C LYS A 9 -17.47 41.24 -52.11
N GLN A 10 -17.41 41.84 -50.93
CA GLN A 10 -16.93 43.20 -50.63
C GLN A 10 -17.73 43.77 -49.47
N LEU A 11 -17.14 43.75 -48.29
CA LEU A 11 -17.16 44.86 -47.34
C LEU A 11 -16.09 44.53 -46.28
N PHE A 12 -15.25 45.53 -46.01
CA PHE A 12 -14.21 45.62 -44.98
C PHE A 12 -12.74 45.39 -45.43
N PRO A 13 -11.86 46.41 -45.22
CA PRO A 13 -10.51 46.53 -45.77
C PRO A 13 -9.46 45.70 -44.99
N PRO A 14 -8.23 45.55 -45.54
CA PRO A 14 -7.13 44.90 -44.84
C PRO A 14 -6.54 45.83 -43.76
N ILE A 15 -6.32 45.30 -42.56
CA ILE A 15 -5.44 45.93 -41.58
C ILE A 15 -4.12 45.16 -41.58
N GLN A 16 -3.18 45.64 -42.38
CA GLN A 16 -1.76 45.41 -42.11
C GLN A 16 -1.29 46.54 -41.20
N GLY A 17 -0.92 46.19 -39.97
CA GLY A 17 -0.40 47.10 -38.97
C GLY A 17 0.49 46.33 -38.01
N SER A 18 1.78 46.32 -38.34
CA SER A 18 2.89 45.84 -37.52
C SER A 18 2.87 46.50 -36.14
N TYR A 19 2.83 45.71 -35.06
CA TYR A 19 3.54 46.04 -33.82
C TYR A 19 4.01 44.72 -33.19
N ASN A 20 5.26 44.37 -33.51
CA ASN A 20 6.07 43.54 -32.62
C ASN A 20 6.23 44.32 -31.32
N GLN A 21 5.51 43.95 -30.27
CA GLN A 21 5.90 44.27 -28.90
C GLN A 21 6.21 42.98 -28.18
N GLU A 22 7.50 42.79 -28.02
CA GLU A 22 8.17 41.77 -27.24
C GLU A 22 7.73 41.92 -25.77
N ILE A 23 6.81 41.06 -25.31
CA ILE A 23 6.36 41.03 -23.92
C ILE A 23 7.47 40.34 -23.10
N ASN A 24 8.44 41.11 -22.64
CA ASN A 24 9.59 40.59 -21.89
C ASN A 24 9.52 40.83 -20.37
N ARG A 25 8.41 41.34 -19.82
CA ARG A 25 8.24 41.47 -18.36
C ARG A 25 6.81 41.23 -17.87
N PRO A 26 6.65 40.56 -16.70
CA PRO A 26 5.34 40.20 -16.15
C PRO A 26 4.51 41.39 -15.65
N GLU A 27 5.10 42.58 -15.46
CA GLU A 27 4.38 43.79 -15.05
C GLU A 27 3.51 44.41 -16.15
N ASP A 28 3.78 44.15 -17.44
CA ASP A 28 2.99 44.73 -18.54
C ASP A 28 1.63 44.04 -18.74
N ILE A 29 1.49 42.81 -18.26
CA ILE A 29 0.25 42.03 -18.34
C ILE A 29 -0.83 42.63 -17.42
N LEU A 30 -0.42 43.17 -16.27
CA LEU A 30 -1.35 43.72 -15.27
C LEU A 30 -2.04 45.00 -15.77
N ASN A 31 -1.34 45.83 -16.54
CA ASN A 31 -1.90 47.10 -17.05
C ASN A 31 -2.83 46.89 -18.25
N VAL A 32 -2.60 45.86 -19.07
CA VAL A 32 -3.53 45.48 -20.16
C VAL A 32 -4.82 44.90 -19.61
N ILE A 33 -4.76 44.16 -18.50
CA ILE A 33 -5.95 43.60 -17.83
C ILE A 33 -6.74 44.69 -17.09
N ALA A 34 -6.07 45.67 -16.47
CA ALA A 34 -6.71 46.72 -15.69
C ALA A 34 -7.61 47.66 -16.52
N ASN A 35 -7.31 47.88 -17.81
CA ASN A 35 -8.05 48.84 -18.64
C ASN A 35 -9.22 48.25 -19.44
N ARG A 36 -9.57 46.95 -19.26
CA ARG A 36 -10.70 46.31 -19.95
C ARG A 36 -11.91 45.96 -19.08
N PHE A 37 -11.91 46.27 -17.79
CA PHE A 37 -13.00 45.88 -16.89
C PHE A 37 -13.59 47.07 -16.12
N ALA A 38 -14.04 48.08 -16.86
CA ALA A 38 -14.92 49.12 -16.34
C ALA A 38 -16.40 48.72 -16.53
N LYS A 39 -16.87 47.67 -15.85
CA LYS A 39 -18.30 47.41 -15.60
C LYS A 39 -18.46 46.66 -14.26
N PRO A 40 -19.08 47.28 -13.22
CA PRO A 40 -19.28 46.64 -11.94
C PRO A 40 -20.53 45.77 -12.00
N GLY A 41 -20.37 44.45 -11.90
CA GLY A 41 -21.49 43.54 -11.77
C GLY A 41 -21.33 42.25 -12.55
N MET A 42 -20.36 41.41 -12.14
CA MET A 42 -20.36 39.94 -12.28
C MET A 42 -18.93 39.44 -12.03
N ILE A 43 -18.45 39.49 -10.80
CA ILE A 43 -17.20 38.83 -10.39
C ILE A 43 -17.47 38.13 -9.06
N THR A 44 -18.18 37.00 -9.09
CA THR A 44 -18.33 36.13 -7.90
C THR A 44 -18.80 34.72 -8.23
N VAL A 45 -18.25 34.01 -9.24
CA VAL A 45 -18.52 32.56 -9.38
C VAL A 45 -17.34 31.69 -9.86
N VAL A 46 -16.30 32.22 -10.51
CA VAL A 46 -15.35 31.34 -11.25
C VAL A 46 -14.10 30.88 -10.45
N LEU A 47 -13.94 31.25 -9.18
CA LEU A 47 -12.71 30.93 -8.40
C LEU A 47 -12.81 29.80 -7.35
N ILE A 48 -13.89 28.99 -7.34
CA ILE A 48 -14.09 27.94 -6.31
C ILE A 48 -13.85 26.49 -6.83
N LEU A 49 -13.55 26.28 -8.11
CA LEU A 49 -13.55 24.93 -8.72
C LEU A 49 -12.18 24.33 -9.09
N TRP A 50 -11.14 24.57 -8.29
CA TRP A 50 -9.83 23.87 -8.43
C TRP A 50 -9.29 23.28 -7.12
N ALA A 51 -10.17 22.96 -6.18
CA ALA A 51 -9.80 22.21 -4.98
C ALA A 51 -10.28 20.76 -5.08
N LEU A 52 -9.87 20.02 -6.13
CA LEU A 52 -10.08 18.58 -6.20
C LEU A 52 -8.81 17.84 -6.60
N THR A 53 -8.35 17.06 -5.62
CA THR A 53 -7.64 15.78 -5.73
C THR A 53 -6.25 15.76 -6.36
N VAL A 54 -5.26 16.15 -5.56
CA VAL A 54 -4.04 15.33 -5.47
C VAL A 54 -4.26 14.38 -4.30
N GLN A 55 -4.86 13.21 -4.59
CA GLN A 55 -4.64 12.05 -3.72
C GLN A 55 -3.17 11.69 -3.92
N ALA A 56 -2.32 12.14 -3.00
CA ALA A 56 -1.01 11.54 -2.85
C ALA A 56 -1.26 10.04 -2.61
N GLN A 57 -1.12 9.23 -3.65
CA GLN A 57 -1.08 7.79 -3.51
C GLN A 57 0.06 7.53 -2.55
N SER A 58 -0.27 7.14 -1.32
CA SER A 58 0.69 6.70 -0.32
C SER A 58 1.17 5.30 -0.70
N GLY A 59 1.70 5.17 -1.91
CA GLY A 59 2.39 3.98 -2.38
C GLY A 59 3.63 3.83 -1.52
N ARG A 60 3.75 2.68 -0.86
CA ARG A 60 4.95 2.34 -0.10
C ARG A 60 5.93 1.71 -1.07
N PHE A 61 7.11 2.29 -1.23
CA PHE A 61 8.15 1.71 -2.07
C PHE A 61 8.50 0.30 -1.56
N SER A 62 8.55 -0.66 -2.49
CA SER A 62 9.01 -2.00 -2.15
C SER A 62 10.52 -2.02 -1.92
N PRO A 63 11.02 -2.70 -0.87
CA PRO A 63 12.45 -2.95 -0.72
C PRO A 63 12.98 -4.05 -1.65
N TYR A 64 12.11 -4.80 -2.34
CA TYR A 64 12.48 -5.95 -3.18
C TYR A 64 12.62 -5.56 -4.65
N GLN A 65 13.71 -5.99 -5.28
CA GLN A 65 13.93 -5.74 -6.70
C GLN A 65 12.88 -6.46 -7.56
N ASN A 66 12.31 -5.75 -8.53
CA ASN A 66 11.27 -6.24 -9.45
C ASN A 66 9.92 -6.52 -8.79
N GLU A 67 9.69 -5.93 -7.61
CA GLU A 67 8.37 -5.83 -7.03
C GLU A 67 7.80 -4.43 -7.32
N SER A 68 6.49 -4.36 -7.57
CA SER A 68 5.78 -3.10 -7.71
C SER A 68 5.80 -2.32 -6.40
N ASP A 69 5.52 -1.02 -6.48
CA ASP A 69 5.16 -0.26 -5.29
C ASP A 69 3.89 -0.85 -4.65
N GLY A 70 3.76 -0.63 -3.35
CA GLY A 70 2.69 -1.19 -2.54
C GLY A 70 1.36 -0.48 -2.77
N ASP A 71 0.33 -1.27 -3.05
CA ASP A 71 -1.07 -0.86 -3.11
C ASP A 71 -1.79 -1.19 -1.80
N SER A 72 -2.88 -0.47 -1.47
CA SER A 72 -3.68 -0.85 -0.30
C SER A 72 -4.47 -2.13 -0.57
N ALA A 73 -4.35 -3.08 0.35
CA ALA A 73 -5.16 -4.30 0.39
C ALA A 73 -6.35 -4.18 1.37
N GLY A 74 -6.65 -2.97 1.84
CA GLY A 74 -7.67 -2.69 2.86
C GLY A 74 -7.12 -2.66 4.29
N GLY A 75 -7.72 -1.83 5.14
CA GLY A 75 -7.22 -1.60 6.51
C GLY A 75 -5.79 -1.05 6.50
N LYS A 76 -4.90 -1.64 7.31
CA LYS A 76 -3.47 -1.33 7.33
C LYS A 76 -2.62 -2.26 6.44
N TRP A 77 -3.26 -3.08 5.62
CA TRP A 77 -2.57 -4.03 4.77
C TRP A 77 -2.11 -3.39 3.47
N MET A 78 -0.88 -3.72 3.08
CA MET A 78 -0.31 -3.38 1.79
C MET A 78 -0.17 -4.65 0.96
N GLU A 79 -0.38 -4.54 -0.34
CA GLU A 79 -0.19 -5.59 -1.34
C GLU A 79 0.91 -5.16 -2.31
N PHE A 80 1.80 -6.09 -2.63
CA PHE A 80 2.88 -5.87 -3.59
C PHE A 80 2.91 -7.00 -4.59
N HIS A 81 3.13 -6.67 -5.86
CA HIS A 81 3.13 -7.64 -6.95
C HIS A 81 4.53 -7.82 -7.52
N SER A 82 4.91 -9.05 -7.81
CA SER A 82 6.14 -9.35 -8.55
C SER A 82 5.95 -10.54 -9.48
N GLU A 83 6.87 -10.69 -10.42
CA GLU A 83 6.93 -11.85 -11.31
C GLU A 83 8.33 -12.46 -11.23
N ASP A 84 8.39 -13.78 -11.06
CA ASP A 84 9.65 -14.51 -11.12
C ASP A 84 10.16 -14.56 -12.56
N LYS A 85 11.28 -13.89 -12.84
CA LYS A 85 11.83 -13.79 -14.20
C LYS A 85 12.22 -15.13 -14.84
N MET A 86 12.52 -16.15 -14.03
CA MET A 86 12.94 -17.45 -14.54
C MET A 86 11.76 -18.36 -14.85
N THR A 87 10.70 -18.29 -14.04
CA THR A 87 9.57 -19.23 -14.11
C THR A 87 8.28 -18.60 -14.61
N GLY A 88 8.20 -17.27 -14.69
CA GLY A 88 6.95 -16.53 -14.97
C GLY A 88 5.93 -16.63 -13.83
N ALA A 89 6.32 -17.12 -12.65
CA ALA A 89 5.42 -17.30 -11.53
C ALA A 89 4.98 -15.94 -10.99
N LYS A 90 3.67 -15.72 -10.93
CA LYS A 90 3.09 -14.51 -10.34
C LYS A 90 3.19 -14.60 -8.82
N ARG A 91 3.75 -13.57 -8.21
CA ARG A 91 3.93 -13.45 -6.77
C ARG A 91 3.16 -12.25 -6.24
N VAL A 92 2.58 -12.45 -5.07
CA VAL A 92 1.87 -11.40 -4.33
C VAL A 92 2.33 -11.46 -2.89
N ARG A 93 2.69 -10.31 -2.33
CA ARG A 93 3.08 -10.16 -0.93
C ARG A 93 2.09 -9.25 -0.23
N PHE A 94 1.49 -9.74 0.85
CA PHE A 94 0.69 -8.90 1.73
C PHE A 94 1.51 -8.55 2.97
N GLU A 95 1.61 -7.28 3.32
CA GLU A 95 2.35 -6.79 4.48
C GLU A 95 1.40 -6.14 5.48
N LEU A 96 1.57 -6.49 6.76
CA LEU A 96 0.95 -5.82 7.89
C LEU A 96 2.02 -5.39 8.88
N LEU A 97 2.12 -4.09 9.14
CA LEU A 97 2.99 -3.56 10.18
C LEU A 97 2.32 -3.58 11.54
N ALA A 98 3.13 -3.76 12.59
CA ALA A 98 2.69 -3.63 13.96
C ALA A 98 2.34 -2.18 14.32
N ASP A 99 1.45 -2.06 15.30
CA ASP A 99 1.04 -0.79 15.89
C ASP A 99 2.14 -0.24 16.81
N ASN A 100 2.90 -1.13 17.46
CA ASN A 100 3.98 -0.81 18.38
C ASN A 100 5.36 -1.25 17.87
N TYR A 101 6.39 -0.79 18.55
CA TYR A 101 7.79 -1.19 18.36
C TYR A 101 8.23 -2.11 19.49
N PHE A 102 9.24 -2.92 19.23
CA PHE A 102 9.97 -3.61 20.27
C PHE A 102 11.00 -2.66 20.88
N ARG A 103 11.34 -2.88 22.16
CA ARG A 103 12.25 -1.97 22.88
C ARG A 103 13.66 -1.96 22.29
N GLU A 104 14.06 -3.08 21.69
CA GLU A 104 15.42 -3.26 21.16
C GLU A 104 15.67 -2.48 19.87
N ASP A 105 14.63 -2.26 19.07
CA ASP A 105 14.72 -1.56 17.80
C ASP A 105 13.53 -0.60 17.66
N PRO A 106 13.67 0.66 18.15
CA PRO A 106 12.61 1.65 18.08
C PRO A 106 12.42 2.21 16.66
N GLU A 107 13.31 1.88 15.71
CA GLU A 107 13.24 2.34 14.33
C GLU A 107 12.56 1.31 13.42
N TYR A 108 12.56 0.04 13.84
CA TYR A 108 12.01 -1.06 13.07
C TYR A 108 10.78 -1.70 13.70
N LYS A 109 9.63 -1.55 13.04
CA LYS A 109 8.38 -2.20 13.48
C LYS A 109 8.39 -3.69 13.17
N PRO A 110 7.92 -4.54 14.11
CA PRO A 110 7.52 -5.89 13.76
C PRO A 110 6.54 -5.88 12.60
N ARG A 111 6.61 -6.89 11.74
CA ARG A 111 5.70 -7.02 10.60
C ARG A 111 5.35 -8.48 10.33
N ILE A 112 4.23 -8.65 9.66
CA ILE A 112 3.80 -9.92 9.11
C ILE A 112 3.73 -9.81 7.60
N GLU A 113 4.32 -10.77 6.90
CA GLU A 113 4.36 -10.83 5.44
C GLU A 113 3.78 -12.17 4.97
N LEU A 114 2.79 -12.12 4.07
CA LEU A 114 2.23 -13.30 3.43
C LEU A 114 2.76 -13.36 2.00
N PHE A 115 3.66 -14.29 1.73
CA PHE A 115 4.21 -14.53 0.40
C PHE A 115 3.38 -15.59 -0.30
N CYS A 116 2.79 -15.20 -1.43
CA CYS A 116 1.93 -16.06 -2.21
C CYS A 116 2.48 -16.18 -3.63
N SER A 117 2.43 -17.38 -4.18
CA SER A 117 2.84 -17.67 -5.56
C SER A 117 1.79 -18.51 -6.25
N ASN A 118 1.43 -18.15 -7.48
CA ASN A 118 0.48 -18.90 -8.32
C ASN A 118 -0.82 -19.27 -7.59
N GLY A 119 -1.38 -18.34 -6.81
CA GLY A 119 -2.64 -18.54 -6.11
C GLY A 119 -2.54 -19.33 -4.81
N LYS A 120 -1.34 -19.56 -4.28
CA LYS A 120 -1.09 -20.36 -3.07
C LYS A 120 -0.17 -19.61 -2.10
N LEU A 121 -0.47 -19.71 -0.81
CA LEU A 121 0.44 -19.27 0.26
C LEU A 121 1.68 -20.17 0.28
N GLU A 122 2.85 -19.58 0.08
CA GLU A 122 4.15 -20.25 0.19
C GLU A 122 4.73 -20.07 1.59
N LEU A 123 4.67 -18.85 2.13
CA LEU A 123 5.22 -18.51 3.43
C LEU A 123 4.38 -17.42 4.11
N ALA A 124 4.13 -17.59 5.40
CA ALA A 124 3.69 -16.52 6.28
C ALA A 124 4.83 -16.22 7.28
N ASP A 125 5.45 -15.07 7.13
CA ASP A 125 6.62 -14.62 7.88
C ASP A 125 6.16 -13.64 8.96
N PHE A 126 6.50 -13.92 10.22
CA PHE A 126 6.52 -12.90 11.27
C PHE A 126 7.97 -12.49 11.55
N ASN A 127 8.27 -11.23 11.21
CA ASN A 127 9.56 -10.63 11.43
C ASN A 127 9.47 -9.63 12.60
N PRO A 128 10.08 -9.92 13.76
CA PRO A 128 10.00 -9.07 14.95
C PRO A 128 10.84 -7.79 14.86
N GLY A 129 11.66 -7.60 13.82
CA GLY A 129 12.59 -6.46 13.75
C GLY A 129 13.79 -6.53 14.69
N THR A 130 13.88 -7.58 15.51
CA THR A 130 14.99 -7.80 16.45
C THR A 130 15.47 -9.24 16.38
N ARG A 131 16.55 -9.53 17.09
CA ARG A 131 17.09 -10.88 17.17
C ARG A 131 16.27 -11.76 18.11
N LEU A 132 15.73 -12.83 17.56
CA LEU A 132 15.03 -13.87 18.32
C LEU A 132 15.96 -14.59 19.30
N SER A 133 15.39 -15.11 20.40
CA SER A 133 16.10 -16.03 21.29
C SER A 133 16.37 -17.37 20.59
N ARG A 134 17.04 -18.28 21.31
CA ARG A 134 17.22 -19.66 20.84
C ARG A 134 15.84 -20.33 20.69
N PRO A 135 15.70 -21.27 19.73
CA PRO A 135 14.49 -22.09 19.60
C PRO A 135 14.27 -22.95 20.86
N ASP A 136 13.01 -23.29 21.16
CA ASP A 136 12.62 -24.04 22.35
C ASP A 136 12.74 -25.56 22.13
N TYR A 137 12.43 -26.06 20.93
CA TYR A 137 12.42 -27.50 20.63
C TYR A 137 12.59 -27.80 19.13
N PRO A 138 13.04 -29.01 18.75
CA PRO A 138 13.01 -29.46 17.36
C PRO A 138 11.58 -29.80 16.92
N GLY A 139 11.26 -29.49 15.67
CA GLY A 139 10.05 -29.92 14.99
C GLY A 139 10.16 -31.39 14.54
N PHE A 140 9.05 -31.91 13.99
CA PHE A 140 8.95 -33.31 13.58
C PHE A 140 10.04 -33.75 12.58
N TRP A 141 10.51 -32.84 11.71
CA TRP A 141 11.59 -33.09 10.75
C TRP A 141 12.93 -32.49 11.20
N GLY A 142 13.10 -32.21 12.49
CA GLY A 142 14.33 -31.65 13.07
C GLY A 142 14.50 -30.15 12.90
N GLN A 143 13.56 -29.46 12.23
CA GLN A 143 13.62 -28.01 12.07
C GLN A 143 13.43 -27.31 13.43
N PRO A 144 14.24 -26.31 13.79
CA PRO A 144 14.08 -25.62 15.07
C PRO A 144 12.74 -24.88 15.13
N LYS A 145 12.05 -24.95 16.27
CA LYS A 145 10.78 -24.26 16.52
C LYS A 145 10.87 -23.38 17.77
N MET A 146 10.13 -22.28 17.73
CA MET A 146 9.91 -21.41 18.87
C MET A 146 8.43 -21.43 19.22
N GLU A 147 8.14 -21.56 20.51
CA GLU A 147 6.80 -21.35 21.01
C GLU A 147 6.49 -19.86 21.06
N VAL A 148 5.35 -19.49 20.48
CA VAL A 148 4.79 -18.15 20.57
C VAL A 148 3.40 -18.22 21.19
N LEU A 149 3.04 -17.20 21.96
CA LEU A 149 1.68 -17.01 22.42
C LEU A 149 1.00 -16.04 21.46
N VAL A 150 -0.02 -16.52 20.77
CA VAL A 150 -0.78 -15.73 19.81
C VAL A 150 -2.11 -15.38 20.44
N ARG A 151 -2.55 -14.14 20.27
CA ARG A 151 -3.91 -13.71 20.57
C ARG A 151 -4.59 -13.23 19.30
N ILE A 152 -5.69 -13.87 18.95
CA ILE A 152 -6.56 -13.49 17.83
C ILE A 152 -7.87 -13.01 18.43
N ASP A 153 -8.10 -11.69 18.36
CA ASP A 153 -9.20 -11.01 19.04
C ASP A 153 -9.23 -11.32 20.54
N ASN A 154 -10.21 -12.10 20.98
CA ASN A 154 -10.41 -12.47 22.38
C ASN A 154 -9.91 -13.87 22.73
N THR A 155 -9.35 -14.59 21.77
CA THR A 155 -8.84 -15.97 21.96
C THR A 155 -7.33 -15.96 21.97
N HIS A 156 -6.71 -16.76 22.84
CA HIS A 156 -5.26 -16.95 22.86
C HIS A 156 -4.90 -18.43 22.75
N SER A 157 -3.78 -18.71 22.10
CA SER A 157 -3.30 -20.07 21.84
C SER A 157 -1.78 -20.09 21.70
N ARG A 158 -1.14 -21.22 22.04
CA ARG A 158 0.30 -21.42 21.87
C ARG A 158 0.57 -22.11 20.54
N HIS A 159 1.58 -21.63 19.82
CA HIS A 159 1.96 -22.16 18.52
C HIS A 159 3.45 -22.40 18.43
N GLY A 160 3.84 -23.52 17.81
CA GLY A 160 5.23 -23.82 17.48
C GLY A 160 5.58 -23.40 16.06
N TRP A 161 6.06 -22.17 15.90
CA TRP A 161 6.48 -21.62 14.61
C TRP A 161 7.92 -22.01 14.27
N ASN A 162 8.21 -22.23 12.99
CA ASN A 162 9.57 -22.59 12.60
C ASN A 162 10.48 -21.38 12.79
N TRP A 163 11.58 -21.57 13.49
CA TRP A 163 12.58 -20.55 13.75
C TRP A 163 13.56 -20.50 12.58
N VAL A 164 13.65 -19.37 11.89
CA VAL A 164 14.48 -19.24 10.69
C VAL A 164 15.63 -18.27 10.94
N ASN A 165 16.84 -18.82 11.07
CA ASN A 165 18.10 -18.08 11.14
C ASN A 165 18.14 -16.93 12.17
N ALA A 166 17.43 -17.05 13.29
CA ALA A 166 17.28 -16.01 14.33
C ALA A 166 16.65 -14.69 13.85
N LYS A 167 16.12 -14.64 12.63
CA LYS A 167 15.63 -13.41 11.99
C LYS A 167 14.11 -13.32 12.01
N PHE A 168 13.44 -14.44 11.77
CA PHE A 168 11.98 -14.46 11.69
C PHE A 168 11.40 -15.82 12.06
N LEU A 169 10.08 -15.85 12.22
CA LEU A 169 9.31 -17.05 12.50
C LEU A 169 8.35 -17.35 11.35
N ALA A 170 8.41 -18.56 10.80
CA ALA A 170 7.42 -19.00 9.82
C ALA A 170 6.16 -19.48 10.54
N MET A 171 5.09 -18.73 10.36
CA MET A 171 3.79 -18.98 10.98
C MET A 171 3.14 -20.24 10.42
N ASP A 172 2.40 -20.95 11.25
CA ASP A 172 1.57 -22.05 10.76
C ASP A 172 0.33 -21.53 10.02
N LYS A 173 -0.15 -22.33 9.06
CA LYS A 173 -1.30 -21.98 8.22
C LYS A 173 -2.58 -21.74 9.03
N GLY A 174 -2.75 -22.40 10.17
CA GLY A 174 -3.91 -22.22 11.05
C GLY A 174 -3.93 -20.80 11.59
N THR A 175 -2.80 -20.35 12.13
CA THR A 175 -2.65 -18.98 12.63
C THR A 175 -2.79 -17.94 11.54
N THR A 176 -2.21 -18.17 10.34
CA THR A 176 -2.39 -17.25 9.20
C THR A 176 -3.87 -17.10 8.82
N ARG A 177 -4.63 -18.19 8.82
CA ARG A 177 -6.08 -18.14 8.54
C ARG A 177 -6.87 -17.44 9.64
N GLY A 178 -6.41 -17.48 10.89
CA GLY A 178 -6.97 -16.68 11.98
C GLY A 178 -6.67 -15.19 11.81
N LEU A 179 -5.41 -14.85 11.53
CA LEU A 179 -4.94 -13.47 11.32
C LEU A 179 -5.76 -12.73 10.27
N ILE A 180 -5.94 -13.31 9.08
CA ILE A 180 -6.62 -12.62 7.96
C ILE A 180 -8.11 -12.36 8.22
N GLY A 181 -8.71 -12.99 9.23
CA GLY A 181 -10.09 -12.76 9.64
C GLY A 181 -10.24 -11.99 10.95
N ALA A 182 -9.13 -11.55 11.55
CA ALA A 182 -9.11 -10.95 12.88
C ALA A 182 -9.37 -9.44 12.84
N GLN A 183 -9.88 -8.89 13.95
CA GLN A 183 -9.84 -7.46 14.19
C GLN A 183 -8.48 -7.03 14.74
N THR A 184 -8.00 -7.79 15.73
CA THR A 184 -6.72 -7.56 16.40
C THR A 184 -5.92 -8.86 16.46
N PHE A 185 -4.63 -8.76 16.24
CA PHE A 185 -3.71 -9.88 16.31
C PHE A 185 -2.52 -9.49 17.16
N LYS A 186 -2.18 -10.30 18.16
CA LYS A 186 -1.02 -10.07 19.01
C LYS A 186 -0.15 -11.30 19.05
N VAL A 187 1.16 -11.09 19.09
CA VAL A 187 2.16 -12.16 19.18
C VAL A 187 3.12 -11.82 20.31
N GLU A 188 3.15 -12.66 21.33
CA GLU A 188 4.25 -12.67 22.28
C GLU A 188 5.34 -13.61 21.78
N VAL A 189 6.55 -13.10 21.69
CA VAL A 189 7.74 -13.82 21.21
C VAL A 189 8.90 -13.63 22.16
N ARG A 190 9.75 -14.64 22.27
CA ARG A 190 10.98 -14.57 23.07
C ARG A 190 12.10 -13.94 22.25
N THR A 191 12.53 -12.75 22.68
CA THR A 191 13.73 -12.08 22.16
C THR A 191 14.92 -12.35 23.08
N LYS A 192 16.11 -11.89 22.72
CA LYS A 192 17.29 -12.03 23.58
C LYS A 192 17.15 -11.32 24.94
N GLN A 193 16.34 -10.28 25.02
CA GLN A 193 16.13 -9.44 26.20
C GLN A 193 14.93 -9.89 27.04
N GLY A 194 14.13 -10.82 26.52
CA GLY A 194 12.97 -11.38 27.19
C GLY A 194 11.74 -11.45 26.28
N PRO A 195 10.57 -11.77 26.83
CA PRO A 195 9.33 -11.73 26.07
C PRO A 195 9.00 -10.29 25.63
N GLN A 196 8.58 -10.15 24.37
CA GLN A 196 8.06 -8.90 23.79
C GLN A 196 6.75 -9.21 23.06
N ILE A 197 5.82 -8.24 23.04
CA ILE A 197 4.51 -8.39 22.41
C ILE A 197 4.41 -7.45 21.21
N ALA A 198 4.14 -8.00 20.03
CA ALA A 198 3.79 -7.24 18.84
C ALA A 198 2.26 -7.20 18.72
N GLU A 199 1.71 -6.01 18.51
CA GLU A 199 0.28 -5.79 18.33
C GLU A 199 -0.01 -5.34 16.90
N PHE A 200 -1.07 -5.87 16.30
CA PHE A 200 -1.44 -5.63 14.93
C PHE A 200 -2.93 -5.34 14.80
N SER A 201 -3.25 -4.24 14.13
CA SER A 201 -4.60 -3.91 13.66
C SER A 201 -4.89 -4.68 12.36
N ALA A 202 -5.30 -5.94 12.47
CA ALA A 202 -5.49 -6.84 11.34
C ALA A 202 -6.78 -6.60 10.55
N ALA A 203 -7.74 -5.86 11.12
CA ALA A 203 -9.03 -5.55 10.51
C ALA A 203 -8.91 -4.87 9.13
N GLY A 204 -9.95 -5.06 8.32
CA GLY A 204 -10.13 -4.31 7.06
C GLY A 204 -9.44 -4.91 5.83
N LEU A 205 -8.74 -6.03 5.97
CA LEU A 205 -8.17 -6.76 4.84
C LEU A 205 -9.25 -7.19 3.83
N ASP A 206 -9.02 -6.89 2.56
CA ASP A 206 -9.89 -7.30 1.46
C ASP A 206 -9.65 -8.77 1.10
N LEU A 207 -10.50 -9.64 1.64
CA LEU A 207 -10.46 -11.08 1.39
C LEU A 207 -10.68 -11.46 -0.08
N SER A 208 -11.28 -10.57 -0.88
CA SER A 208 -11.46 -10.80 -2.33
C SER A 208 -10.13 -10.73 -3.09
N ARG A 209 -9.11 -10.06 -2.53
CA ARG A 209 -7.72 -10.05 -3.04
C ARG A 209 -6.92 -11.24 -2.54
N VAL A 210 -7.04 -11.56 -1.24
CA VAL A 210 -6.27 -12.63 -0.59
C VAL A 210 -6.64 -14.02 -1.12
N LYS A 211 -7.93 -14.29 -1.31
CA LYS A 211 -8.42 -15.61 -1.74
C LYS A 211 -7.83 -16.04 -3.10
N PRO A 212 -7.90 -15.26 -4.18
CA PRO A 212 -7.29 -15.64 -5.46
C PRO A 212 -5.76 -15.59 -5.43
N ALA A 213 -5.13 -14.72 -4.63
CA ALA A 213 -3.68 -14.60 -4.58
C ALA A 213 -3.00 -15.74 -3.79
N CYS A 214 -3.62 -16.17 -2.68
CA CYS A 214 -3.00 -17.07 -1.70
C CYS A 214 -3.77 -18.37 -1.46
N GLY A 215 -5.00 -18.50 -2.00
CA GLY A 215 -5.84 -19.66 -1.73
C GLY A 215 -6.25 -19.78 -0.27
N LEU A 216 -6.28 -18.65 0.45
CA LEU A 216 -6.62 -18.59 1.87
C LEU A 216 -8.07 -18.14 2.07
N THR A 217 -8.67 -18.66 3.14
CA THR A 217 -9.95 -18.21 3.66
C THR A 217 -9.83 -18.07 5.17
N PRO A 218 -10.50 -17.09 5.79
CA PRO A 218 -10.42 -16.92 7.23
C PRO A 218 -10.93 -18.17 7.94
N LYS A 219 -10.36 -18.45 9.11
CA LYS A 219 -10.84 -19.50 10.02
C LYS A 219 -10.97 -18.87 11.41
N LYS A 220 -12.14 -19.00 12.04
CA LYS A 220 -12.29 -18.59 13.44
C LYS A 220 -11.30 -19.37 14.31
N PRO A 221 -10.65 -18.71 15.29
CA PRO A 221 -9.83 -19.43 16.25
C PRO A 221 -10.70 -20.46 17.00
N SER A 222 -10.22 -21.70 17.09
CA SER A 222 -10.79 -22.70 18.00
C SER A 222 -10.09 -22.57 19.35
N ASN A 223 -10.87 -22.63 20.44
CA ASN A 223 -10.31 -22.90 21.76
C ASN A 223 -10.03 -24.41 21.79
N ASP A 224 -8.78 -24.79 21.56
CA ASP A 224 -8.31 -26.16 21.77
C ASP A 224 -7.52 -26.24 23.09
#